data_AF-A0AA38GZW8-F1
#
_entry.id   AF-A0AA38GZW8-F1
#
_cell.length_a   1.000
_cell.length_b   1.000
_cell.length_c   1.000
_cell.angle_alpha   90.00
_cell.angle_beta   90.00
_cell.angle_gamma   90.00
#
_symmetry.space_group_name_H-M   'P 1'
#
loop_
_entity.id
_entity.type
_entity.pdbx_description
1 polymer ?
#
loop_
_entity_poly.entity_id
_entity_poly.type
_entity_poly.pdbx_seq_one_letter_code
_entity_poly.pdbx_strand_id
1 'polypeptide(L)'
;MGMAYVSFEMGANSVVPLHYHPRGSELHLVLQGSVTVGIVDSTNKLFIQTLQAADMFVFPKGMVYFQINEDTYKPALAMSALSSSNPGIVMLPPTLFHSGIDDLVLQNSFKITPQSLAQLKAPFNKD
;
A
#
# COMPACT_ATOMS: atom_id res chain seq x y z
N MET A 1 0.64 -9.23 -24.50
CA MET A 1 0.17 -8.04 -23.76
C MET A 1 0.98 -7.95 -22.47
N GLY A 2 1.62 -6.81 -22.21
CA GLY A 2 2.58 -6.63 -21.09
C GLY A 2 2.03 -5.81 -19.92
N MET A 3 0.70 -5.77 -19.73
CA MET A 3 0.04 -4.99 -18.68
C MET A 3 -0.93 -5.88 -17.89
N ALA A 4 -1.27 -5.44 -16.68
CA ALA A 4 -2.30 -6.04 -15.83
C ALA A 4 -3.29 -4.96 -15.36
N TYR A 5 -4.49 -5.38 -14.96
CA TYR A 5 -5.53 -4.48 -14.45
C TYR A 5 -6.15 -5.06 -13.19
N VAL A 6 -6.56 -4.19 -12.28
CA VAL A 6 -7.32 -4.56 -11.08
C VAL A 6 -8.41 -3.53 -10.84
N SER A 7 -9.63 -3.99 -10.58
CA SER A 7 -10.70 -3.16 -10.03
C SER A 7 -10.93 -3.58 -8.59
N PHE A 8 -11.08 -2.61 -7.70
CA PHE A 8 -11.33 -2.90 -6.30
C PHE A 8 -12.26 -1.86 -5.66
N GLU A 9 -13.08 -2.34 -4.73
CA GLU A 9 -13.93 -1.52 -3.90
C GLU A 9 -13.28 -1.36 -2.52
N MET A 10 -13.15 -0.12 -2.09
CA MET A 10 -12.69 0.25 -0.76
C MET A 10 -13.91 0.55 0.10
N GLY A 11 -14.21 -0.31 1.08
CA GLY A 11 -15.26 -0.05 2.05
C GLY A 11 -15.04 1.24 2.85
N ALA A 12 -16.05 1.64 3.62
CA ALA A 12 -15.95 2.80 4.50
C ALA A 12 -14.77 2.66 5.48
N ASN A 13 -13.99 3.74 5.63
CA ASN A 13 -12.80 3.80 6.49
C ASN A 13 -11.79 2.66 6.26
N SER A 14 -11.64 2.22 5.01
CA SER A 14 -10.73 1.12 4.63
C SER A 14 -9.43 1.62 4.04
N VAL A 15 -8.37 0.81 4.20
CA VAL A 15 -7.02 1.12 3.77
C VAL A 15 -6.52 -0.01 2.89
N VAL A 16 -5.91 0.34 1.75
CA VAL A 16 -4.95 -0.52 1.08
C VAL A 16 -3.60 -0.25 1.74
N PRO A 17 -3.06 -1.20 2.56
CA PRO A 17 -1.90 -0.93 3.40
C PRO A 17 -0.66 -0.54 2.61
N LEU A 18 0.33 0.03 3.28
CA LEU A 18 1.61 0.42 2.67
C LEU A 18 2.21 -0.71 1.82
N HIS A 19 2.41 -0.45 0.53
CA HIS A 19 2.93 -1.42 -0.42
C HIS A 19 3.64 -0.75 -1.59
N TYR A 20 4.24 -1.57 -2.45
CA TYR A 20 4.74 -1.15 -3.75
C TYR A 20 4.71 -2.28 -4.77
N HIS A 21 4.83 -1.92 -6.05
CA HIS A 21 4.99 -2.87 -7.14
C HIS A 21 6.47 -2.93 -7.59
N PRO A 22 7.17 -4.08 -7.41
CA PRO A 22 8.58 -4.22 -7.78
C PRO A 22 8.82 -4.27 -9.30
N ARG A 23 7.78 -4.58 -10.10
CA ARG A 23 7.93 -4.83 -11.55
C ARG A 23 7.05 -3.96 -12.44
N GLY A 24 6.32 -2.98 -11.91
CA GLY A 24 5.50 -2.07 -12.71
C GLY A 24 5.16 -0.77 -11.97
N SER A 25 4.83 0.26 -12.73
CA SER A 25 4.14 1.45 -12.22
C SER A 25 2.64 1.20 -12.25
N GLU A 26 1.89 1.91 -11.40
CA GLU A 26 0.43 1.85 -11.34
C GLU A 26 -0.17 3.20 -11.76
N LEU A 27 -1.10 3.17 -12.70
CA LEU A 27 -2.03 4.27 -12.97
C LEU A 27 -3.33 3.94 -12.26
N HIS A 28 -3.72 4.75 -11.29
CA HIS A 28 -4.92 4.59 -10.47
C HIS A 28 -5.98 5.59 -10.91
N LEU A 29 -7.22 5.14 -11.10
CA LEU A 29 -8.38 5.92 -11.49
C LEU A 29 -9.52 5.68 -10.49
N VAL A 30 -10.05 6.75 -9.90
CA VAL A 30 -11.24 6.67 -9.07
C VAL A 30 -12.49 6.67 -9.96
N LEU A 31 -13.31 5.62 -9.84
CA LEU A 31 -14.55 5.47 -10.60
C LEU A 31 -15.76 6.04 -9.83
N GLN A 32 -15.76 5.90 -8.50
CA GLN A 32 -16.82 6.40 -7.63
C GLN A 32 -16.26 6.73 -6.24
N GLY A 33 -16.83 7.77 -5.61
CA GLY A 33 -16.45 8.17 -4.26
C GLY A 33 -15.19 9.03 -4.24
N SER A 34 -14.45 8.93 -3.13
CA SER A 34 -13.25 9.69 -2.86
C SER A 34 -12.18 8.76 -2.28
N VAL A 35 -10.95 8.87 -2.76
CA VAL A 35 -9.81 8.09 -2.27
C VAL A 35 -8.65 9.04 -2.00
N THR A 36 -8.16 9.04 -0.76
CA THR A 36 -6.90 9.72 -0.43
C THR A 36 -5.75 8.77 -0.69
N VAL A 37 -4.80 9.21 -1.51
CA VAL A 37 -3.59 8.46 -1.85
C VAL A 37 -2.38 9.14 -1.26
N GLY A 38 -1.37 8.36 -0.90
CA GLY A 38 -0.09 8.92 -0.45
C GLY A 38 1.10 8.12 -0.96
N ILE A 39 2.16 8.82 -1.34
CA ILE A 39 3.41 8.23 -1.82
C ILE A 39 4.61 8.83 -1.08
N VAL A 40 5.57 7.98 -0.72
CA VAL A 40 6.82 8.38 -0.07
C VAL A 40 7.96 8.32 -1.06
N ASP A 41 8.67 9.43 -1.22
CA ASP A 41 9.83 9.50 -2.12
C ASP A 41 11.13 8.98 -1.50
N SER A 42 12.19 8.92 -2.31
CA SER A 42 13.52 8.46 -1.88
C SER A 42 14.20 9.38 -0.87
N THR A 43 13.62 10.55 -0.57
CA THR A 43 14.07 11.47 0.49
C THR A 43 13.23 11.35 1.75
N ASN A 44 12.36 10.34 1.82
CA ASN A 44 11.36 10.13 2.88
C ASN A 44 10.32 11.26 2.98
N LYS A 45 10.07 11.97 1.88
CA LYS A 45 9.03 12.99 1.82
C LYS A 45 7.71 12.36 1.37
N LEU A 46 6.66 12.63 2.14
CA LEU A 46 5.30 12.21 1.85
C LEU A 46 4.59 13.24 0.95
N PHE A 47 3.96 12.75 -0.11
CA PHE A 47 3.02 13.48 -0.94
C PHE A 47 1.64 12.85 -0.79
N ILE A 48 0.62 13.64 -0.50
CA ILE A 48 -0.76 13.19 -0.31
C ILE A 48 -1.67 13.96 -1.26
N GLN A 49 -2.64 13.25 -1.85
CA GLN A 49 -3.70 13.86 -2.64
C GLN A 49 -5.02 13.13 -2.37
N THR A 50 -6.10 13.88 -2.19
CA THR A 50 -7.46 13.33 -2.21
C THR A 50 -7.98 13.38 -3.65
N LEU A 51 -8.33 12.23 -4.19
CA LEU A 51 -8.86 12.02 -5.55
C LEU A 51 -10.37 11.85 -5.49
N GLN A 52 -11.08 12.53 -6.37
CA GLN A 52 -12.52 12.35 -6.60
C GLN A 52 -12.75 11.44 -7.81
N ALA A 53 -14.00 11.02 -8.04
CA ALA A 53 -14.37 10.32 -9.26
C ALA A 53 -13.85 11.05 -10.52
N ALA A 54 -13.29 10.27 -11.45
CA ALA A 54 -12.56 10.69 -12.65
C ALA A 54 -11.14 11.26 -12.45
N ASP A 55 -10.68 11.48 -11.22
CA ASP A 55 -9.28 11.82 -10.97
C ASP A 55 -8.37 10.59 -11.14
N MET A 56 -7.13 10.86 -11.58
CA MET A 56 -6.10 9.84 -11.74
C MET A 56 -4.84 10.19 -10.96
N PHE A 57 -4.10 9.16 -10.55
CA PHE A 57 -2.80 9.29 -9.92
C PHE A 57 -1.85 8.21 -10.43
N VAL A 58 -0.55 8.54 -10.54
CA VAL A 58 0.48 7.58 -10.95
C VAL A 58 1.37 7.26 -9.76
N PHE A 59 1.49 5.98 -9.43
CA PHE A 59 2.49 5.47 -8.52
C PHE A 59 3.68 4.92 -9.33
N PRO A 60 4.86 5.55 -9.28
CA PRO A 60 6.04 5.03 -9.95
C PRO A 60 6.48 3.69 -9.38
N LYS A 61 6.98 2.83 -10.26
CA LYS A 61 7.56 1.53 -9.91
C LYS A 61 8.52 1.62 -8.72
N GLY A 62 8.33 0.75 -7.73
CA GLY A 62 9.24 0.60 -6.59
C GLY A 62 9.08 1.65 -5.48
N MET A 63 8.17 2.61 -5.62
CA MET A 63 7.89 3.59 -4.57
C MET A 63 6.83 3.06 -3.61
N VAL A 64 6.97 3.39 -2.32
CA VAL A 64 6.00 3.00 -1.29
C VAL A 64 4.81 3.95 -1.32
N TYR A 65 3.60 3.41 -1.39
CA TYR A 65 2.36 4.19 -1.34
C TYR A 65 1.25 3.45 -0.59
N PHE A 66 0.15 4.17 -0.37
CA PHE A 66 -1.09 3.66 0.21
C PHE A 66 -2.29 4.34 -0.43
N GLN A 67 -3.46 3.74 -0.23
CA GLN A 67 -4.76 4.35 -0.49
C GLN A 67 -5.63 4.21 0.75
N ILE A 68 -6.43 5.23 1.05
CA ILE A 68 -7.44 5.20 2.12
C ILE A 68 -8.75 5.81 1.61
N ASN A 69 -9.85 5.12 1.88
CA ASN A 69 -11.17 5.70 1.78
C ASN A 69 -11.52 6.27 3.15
N GLU A 70 -11.45 7.60 3.28
CA GLU A 70 -11.73 8.32 4.53
C GLU A 70 -13.23 8.53 4.77
N ASP A 71 -14.11 8.19 3.82
CA ASP A 71 -15.55 8.25 4.04
C ASP A 71 -15.95 7.17 5.06
N THR A 72 -16.63 7.59 6.13
CA THR A 72 -17.01 6.70 7.24
C THR A 72 -18.28 5.89 6.97
N TYR A 73 -18.95 6.12 5.84
CA TYR A 73 -20.24 5.50 5.53
C TYR A 73 -20.30 4.87 4.13
N LYS A 74 -19.63 5.46 3.13
CA LYS A 74 -19.76 5.05 1.72
C LYS A 74 -18.51 4.35 1.22
N PRO A 75 -18.66 3.31 0.38
CA PRO A 75 -17.52 2.74 -0.33
C PRO A 75 -17.03 3.67 -1.45
N ALA A 76 -15.77 3.47 -1.85
CA ALA A 76 -15.19 4.05 -3.05
C ALA A 76 -14.81 2.93 -4.03
N LEU A 77 -14.99 3.15 -5.33
CA LEU A 77 -14.63 2.21 -6.38
C LEU A 77 -13.47 2.78 -7.19
N ALA A 78 -12.43 1.97 -7.40
CA ALA A 78 -11.29 2.36 -8.20
C ALA A 78 -10.86 1.24 -9.16
N MET A 79 -10.10 1.64 -10.18
CA MET A 79 -9.44 0.75 -11.11
C MET A 79 -7.99 1.18 -11.26
N SER A 80 -7.09 0.21 -11.33
CA SER A 80 -5.69 0.43 -11.59
C SER A 80 -5.21 -0.35 -12.81
N ALA A 81 -4.39 0.30 -13.63
CA ALA A 81 -3.64 -0.30 -14.74
C ALA A 81 -2.16 -0.35 -14.38
N LEU A 82 -1.52 -1.50 -14.57
CA LEU A 82 -0.13 -1.73 -14.22
C LEU A 82 0.72 -1.95 -15.46
N SER A 83 1.89 -1.31 -15.52
CA SER A 83 2.78 -1.36 -16.69
C SER A 83 3.55 -2.68 -16.86
N SER A 84 3.12 -3.74 -16.16
CA SER A 84 3.64 -5.10 -16.26
C SER A 84 2.50 -6.10 -16.13
N SER A 85 2.54 -7.18 -16.90
CA SER A 85 1.60 -8.31 -16.78
C SER A 85 1.83 -9.13 -15.50
N ASN A 86 2.97 -8.95 -14.85
CA ASN A 86 3.30 -9.54 -13.56
C ASN A 86 3.97 -8.46 -12.69
N PRO A 87 3.21 -7.46 -12.19
CA PRO A 87 3.76 -6.33 -11.45
C PRO A 87 4.32 -6.77 -10.08
N GLY A 88 3.74 -7.83 -9.50
CA GLY A 88 4.00 -8.26 -8.12
C GLY A 88 3.52 -7.23 -7.11
N ILE A 89 3.32 -7.62 -5.86
CA ILE A 89 3.01 -6.69 -4.77
C ILE A 89 3.87 -7.03 -3.57
N VAL A 90 4.49 -6.02 -2.98
CA VAL A 90 5.21 -6.15 -1.72
C VAL A 90 4.45 -5.37 -0.67
N MET A 91 3.67 -6.09 0.13
CA MET A 91 2.95 -5.54 1.29
C MET A 91 3.95 -5.35 2.43
N LEU A 92 4.24 -4.11 2.82
CA LEU A 92 5.31 -3.83 3.77
C LEU A 92 5.10 -4.50 5.13
N PRO A 93 3.94 -4.39 5.81
CA PRO A 93 3.78 -4.97 7.14
C PRO A 93 4.05 -6.48 7.22
N PRO A 94 3.42 -7.36 6.42
CA PRO A 94 3.73 -8.79 6.46
C PRO A 94 5.14 -9.09 5.92
N THR A 95 5.65 -8.32 4.96
CA THR A 95 7.04 -8.49 4.49
C THR A 95 8.06 -8.21 5.59
N LEU A 96 7.78 -7.27 6.48
CA LEU A 96 8.69 -6.91 7.58
C LEU A 96 8.50 -7.82 8.80
N PHE A 97 7.27 -8.22 9.10
CA PHE A 97 6.93 -8.84 10.38
C PHE A 97 6.49 -10.32 10.29
N HIS A 98 6.33 -10.87 9.09
CA HIS A 98 5.90 -12.27 8.86
C HIS A 98 6.73 -13.02 7.80
N SER A 99 7.83 -12.46 7.32
CA SER A 99 8.69 -13.09 6.29
C SER A 99 9.82 -13.96 6.83
N GLY A 100 9.97 -14.05 8.16
CA GLY A 100 11.08 -14.74 8.80
C GLY A 100 12.38 -13.92 8.90
N ILE A 101 12.34 -12.60 8.69
CA ILE A 101 13.49 -11.73 9.02
C ILE A 101 13.83 -11.90 10.50
N ASP A 102 15.12 -12.08 10.75
CA ASP A 102 15.69 -12.29 12.08
C ASP A 102 15.35 -11.14 13.05
N ASP A 103 15.00 -11.49 14.28
CA ASP A 103 14.56 -10.55 15.30
C ASP A 103 15.66 -9.54 15.67
N LEU A 104 16.94 -9.92 15.63
CA LEU A 104 18.05 -9.00 15.90
C LEU A 104 18.17 -7.96 14.79
N VAL A 105 17.95 -8.36 13.53
CA VAL A 105 17.94 -7.43 12.38
C VAL A 105 16.80 -6.42 12.54
N LEU A 106 15.58 -6.88 12.86
CA LEU A 106 14.43 -5.99 13.05
C LEU A 106 14.61 -5.06 14.25
N GLN A 107 15.06 -5.58 15.40
CA GLN A 107 15.30 -4.75 16.59
C GLN A 107 16.31 -3.63 16.32
N ASN A 108 17.43 -3.95 15.66
CA ASN A 108 18.46 -2.96 15.33
C ASN A 108 17.99 -1.97 14.25
N SER A 109 17.24 -2.43 13.25
CA SER A 109 16.74 -1.58 12.17
C SER A 109 15.68 -0.58 12.65
N PHE A 110 14.75 -1.03 13.50
CA PHE A 110 13.68 -0.21 14.03
C PHE A 110 14.07 0.53 15.32
N LYS A 111 15.20 0.18 15.95
CA LYS A 111 15.66 0.71 17.25
C LYS A 111 14.63 0.47 18.37
N ILE A 112 14.11 -0.75 18.44
CA ILE A 112 13.03 -1.14 19.35
C ILE A 112 13.42 -2.32 20.24
N THR A 113 12.68 -2.51 21.33
CA THR A 113 12.84 -3.63 22.26
C THR A 113 12.20 -4.93 21.71
N PRO A 114 12.59 -6.10 22.24
CA PRO A 114 11.93 -7.37 21.91
C PRO A 114 10.40 -7.34 22.15
N GLN A 115 9.97 -6.68 23.23
CA GLN A 115 8.55 -6.54 23.55
C GLN A 115 7.78 -5.74 22.48
N SER A 116 8.37 -4.64 22.00
CA SER A 116 7.78 -3.82 20.94
C SER A 116 7.73 -4.59 19.62
N LEU A 117 8.79 -5.36 19.31
CA LEU A 117 8.81 -6.22 18.12
C LEU A 117 7.73 -7.31 18.20
N ALA A 118 7.56 -7.95 19.35
CA ALA A 118 6.51 -8.94 19.55
C ALA A 118 5.10 -8.35 19.31
N GLN A 119 4.87 -7.10 19.74
CA GLN A 119 3.61 -6.39 19.47
C GLN A 119 3.40 -6.13 17.97
N LEU A 120 4.45 -5.75 17.23
CA LEU A 120 4.37 -5.55 15.77
C LEU A 120 4.12 -6.85 15.02
N LYS A 121 4.66 -7.98 15.49
CA LYS A 121 4.45 -9.32 14.89
C LYS A 121 3.09 -9.94 15.24
N ALA A 122 2.53 -9.62 16.41
CA ALA A 122 1.32 -10.27 16.94
C ALA A 122 0.12 -10.34 15.96
N PRO A 123 -0.21 -9.29 15.17
CA PRO A 123 -1.31 -9.35 14.22
C PRO A 123 -1.12 -10.39 13.09
N PHE A 124 0.13 -10.78 12.78
CA PHE A 124 0.48 -11.66 11.66
C PHE A 124 0.79 -13.09 12.10
N ASN A 125 0.76 -13.40 13.40
CA ASN A 125 1.03 -14.74 13.93
C ASN A 125 -0.23 -15.61 14.05
N LYS A 126 -1.37 -15.13 13.55
CA LYS A 126 -2.63 -15.87 13.57
C LYS A 126 -2.81 -16.57 12.23
N ASP A 127 -2.48 -17.86 12.22
CA ASP A 127 -3.09 -18.83 11.29
C ASP A 127 -4.55 -19.07 11.69
#